data_AF-A0N016-F1
#
_entry.id   AF-A0N016-F1
#
_cell.length_a   1.000
_cell.length_b   1.000
_cell.length_c   1.000
_cell.angle_alpha   90.00
_cell.angle_beta   90.00
_cell.angle_gamma   90.00
#
_symmetry.space_group_name_H-M   'P 1'
#
loop_
_entity.id
_entity.type
_entity.pdbx_description
1 polymer ?
#
loop_
_entity_poly.entity_id
_entity_poly.type
_entity_poly.pdbx_seq_one_letter_code
_entity_poly.pdbx_strand_id
1 'polypeptide(L)' 'PSGVFSLEFQDFVNKCLIKNPAERADLKQLMVHAFIKRSDAEEVDFAGWLC' A
#
# COMPACT_ATOMS: atom_id res chain seq x y z
N PRO A 1 2.31 8.62 -15.89
CA PRO A 1 2.09 8.05 -14.53
C PRO A 1 2.27 6.53 -14.46
N SER A 2 2.00 5.80 -15.54
CA SER A 2 2.40 4.39 -15.67
C SER A 2 3.92 4.28 -15.54
N GLY A 3 4.39 3.36 -14.69
CA GLY A 3 5.81 3.07 -14.48
C GLY A 3 6.51 3.83 -13.35
N VAL A 4 5.85 4.78 -12.67
CA VAL A 4 6.45 5.50 -11.51
C VAL A 4 6.30 4.71 -10.20
N PHE A 5 5.19 3.97 -10.06
CA PHE A 5 4.85 3.23 -8.86
C PHE A 5 4.85 1.73 -9.10
N SER A 6 5.23 0.95 -8.09
CA SER A 6 5.14 -0.50 -8.13
C SER A 6 3.70 -0.96 -8.32
N LEU A 7 3.49 -2.15 -8.91
CA LEU A 7 2.16 -2.68 -9.14
C LEU A 7 1.42 -2.94 -7.82
N GLU A 8 2.14 -3.33 -6.77
CA GLU A 8 1.58 -3.59 -5.45
C GLU A 8 1.08 -2.31 -4.78
N PHE A 9 1.77 -1.18 -4.97
CA PHE A 9 1.31 0.09 -4.45
C PHE A 9 0.06 0.59 -5.19
N GLN A 10 0.07 0.49 -6.53
CA GLN A 10 -1.11 0.81 -7.34
C GLN A 10 -2.32 -0.02 -6.93
N ASP A 11 -2.14 -1.33 -6.76
CA ASP A 11 -3.18 -2.26 -6.34
C ASP A 11 -3.70 -1.98 -4.92
N PHE A 12 -2.80 -1.67 -3.98
CA PHE A 12 -3.18 -1.27 -2.62
C PHE A 12 -4.08 -0.03 -2.63
N VAL A 13 -3.69 1.03 -3.33
CA VAL A 13 -4.48 2.27 -3.44
C VAL A 13 -5.80 2.02 -4.15
N ASN A 14 -5.80 1.20 -5.22
CA ASN A 14 -7.02 0.84 -5.93
C ASN A 14 -8.02 0.14 -4.99
N LYS A 15 -7.57 -0.77 -4.13
CA LYS A 15 -8.41 -1.44 -3.13
C LYS A 15 -8.96 -0.48 -2.06
N CYS A 16 -8.22 0.56 -1.70
CA CYS A 16 -8.68 1.62 -0.78
C CYS A 16 -9.75 2.53 -1.41
N LEU A 17 -9.68 2.74 -2.73
CA LEU A 17 -10.52 3.70 -3.45
C LEU A 17 -11.71 3.05 -4.18
N ILE A 18 -12.00 1.77 -3.93
CA ILE A 18 -13.22 1.13 -4.45
C ILE A 18 -14.45 1.92 -3.98
N LYS A 19 -15.26 2.34 -4.95
CA LYS A 19 -16.45 3.17 -4.72
C LYS A 19 -17.50 2.46 -3.89
N ASN A 20 -17.77 1.19 -4.20
CA ASN A 20 -18.68 0.35 -3.43
C ASN A 20 -18.00 -0.03 -2.09
N PRO A 21 -18.49 0.46 -0.93
CA PRO A 21 -17.85 0.18 0.36
C PRO A 21 -17.85 -1.30 0.72
N ALA A 22 -18.82 -2.09 0.22
CA ALA A 22 -18.89 -3.52 0.45
C ALA A 22 -17.79 -4.32 -0.27
N GLU A 23 -17.23 -3.76 -1.34
CA GLU A 23 -16.11 -4.34 -2.11
C GLU A 23 -14.75 -3.74 -1.73
N ARG A 24 -14.75 -2.59 -1.04
CA ARG A 24 -13.53 -1.95 -0.56
C ARG A 24 -12.87 -2.83 0.49
N ALA A 25 -11.54 -2.95 0.41
CA ALA A 25 -10.80 -3.73 1.37
C ALA A 25 -10.94 -3.16 2.78
N ASP A 26 -11.22 -4.04 3.75
CA ASP A 26 -11.20 -3.70 5.16
C ASP A 26 -9.77 -3.67 5.72
N LEU A 27 -9.60 -3.20 6.97
CA LEU A 27 -8.27 -3.13 7.59
C LEU A 27 -7.58 -4.49 7.69
N LYS A 28 -8.33 -5.57 7.96
CA LYS A 28 -7.77 -6.92 8.08
C LYS A 28 -7.17 -7.38 6.75
N GLN A 29 -7.84 -7.09 5.64
CA GLN A 29 -7.36 -7.37 4.29
C GLN A 29 -6.16 -6.48 3.92
N LEU A 30 -6.19 -5.19 4.28
CA LEU A 30 -5.11 -4.26 3.98
C LEU A 30 -3.81 -4.60 4.73
N MET A 31 -3.89 -5.03 5.99
CA MET A 31 -2.70 -5.37 6.80
C MET A 31 -1.91 -6.56 6.25
N VAL A 32 -2.54 -7.45 5.49
CA VAL A 32 -1.88 -8.62 4.87
C VAL A 32 -1.57 -8.42 3.38
N HIS A 33 -1.80 -7.21 2.85
CA HIS A 33 -1.55 -6.88 1.45
C HIS A 33 -0.06 -6.95 1.11
N ALA A 34 0.28 -7.32 -0.12
CA ALA A 34 1.66 -7.45 -0.58
C ALA A 34 2.48 -6.17 -0.39
N PHE A 35 1.87 -5.00 -0.64
CA PHE A 35 2.48 -3.69 -0.40
C PHE A 35 2.89 -3.50 1.07
N ILE A 36 1.97 -3.76 2.02
CA ILE A 36 2.25 -3.59 3.46
C ILE A 36 3.32 -4.58 3.92
N LYS A 37 3.21 -5.85 3.55
CA LYS A 37 4.22 -6.86 3.92
C LYS A 37 5.61 -6.54 3.40
N ARG A 38 5.70 -5.98 2.18
CA ARG A 38 6.98 -5.56 1.61
C ARG A 38 7.53 -4.36 2.39
N SER A 39 6.73 -3.32 2.59
CA SER A 39 7.16 -2.12 3.30
C SER A 39 7.46 -2.34 4.78
N ASP A 40 6.84 -3.32 5.43
CA ASP A 40 7.14 -3.72 6.81
C ASP A 40 8.48 -4.46 6.92
N ALA A 41 8.91 -5.14 5.84
CA ALA A 41 10.20 -5.82 5.76
C ALA A 41 11.33 -4.92 5.21
N GLU A 42 10.99 -3.77 4.62
CA GLU A 42 11.95 -2.81 4.09
C GLU A 42 12.62 -2.02 5.23
N GLU A 43 13.95 -1.97 5.23
CA GLU A 43 14.69 -1.10 6.14
C GLU A 43 14.72 0.32 5.54
N VAL A 44 13.89 1.20 6.10
CA VAL A 44 13.82 2.61 5.70
C VAL A 44 14.23 3.48 6.89
N ASP A 45 15.32 4.22 6.74
CA ASP A 45 15.69 5.26 7.70
C ASP A 45 14.77 6.48 7.53
N PHE A 46 13.58 6.38 8.11
CA PHE A 46 12.59 7.44 8.05
C PHE A 46 13.05 8.72 8.78
N ALA A 47 13.78 8.57 9.89
CA ALA A 47 14.27 9.71 10.66
C ALA A 47 15.33 10.49 9.88
N GLY A 48 16.27 9.79 9.24
CA GLY A 48 17.29 10.40 8.38
C GLY A 48 16.75 10.98 7.08
N TRP A 49 15.66 10.44 6.52
CA TRP A 49 14.99 11.05 5.36
C TRP A 49 14.26 12.36 5.72
N LEU A 50 13.74 12.46 6.94
CA LEU A 50 12.94 13.60 7.38
C LEU A 50 13.77 14.86 7.70
N CYS A 51 14.99 14.70 8.21
CA CYS A 51 15.83 15.77 8.76
C CYS A 51 16.93 16.24 7.80
#